data_AF-N1UXE4-F1
#
_entry.id   AF-N1UXE4-F1
#
_cell.length_a   1.000
_cell.length_b   1.000
_cell.length_c   1.000
_cell.angle_alpha   90.00
_cell.angle_beta   90.00
_cell.angle_gamma   90.00
#
_symmetry.space_group_name_H-M   'P 1'
#
loop_
_entity.id
_entity.type
_entity.pdbx_description
1 polymer ?
#
loop_
_entity_poly.entity_id
_entity_poly.type
_entity_poly.pdbx_seq_one_letter_code
_entity_poly.pdbx_strand_id
1 'polypeptide(L)'
;MNEKLSEQSIQAWAAGLKFYSSASSQIESALAKTNAISLTWYDILYTVYTKSKKRSRMSDIAREIILSKSALTRSVDKLVTEGFLKREKAKKMLENLS
;
A
#
# COMPACT_ATOMS: atom_id res chain seq x y z
N MET A 1 25.62 -18.13 -6.73
CA MET A 1 26.20 -17.12 -5.81
C MET A 1 25.56 -17.30 -4.45
N ASN A 2 26.28 -17.87 -3.49
CA ASN A 2 25.84 -17.93 -2.11
C ASN A 2 26.94 -17.26 -1.28
N GLU A 3 26.94 -15.93 -1.33
CA GLU A 3 27.89 -15.14 -0.57
C GLU A 3 27.40 -15.10 0.88
N LYS A 4 28.25 -15.52 1.81
CA LYS A 4 27.91 -15.60 3.23
C LYS A 4 27.78 -14.17 3.77
N LEU A 5 26.58 -13.76 4.15
CA LEU A 5 26.33 -12.42 4.71
C LEU A 5 27.21 -12.18 5.93
N SER A 6 27.89 -11.03 5.98
CA SER A 6 28.68 -10.63 7.15
C SER A 6 27.77 -10.30 8.34
N GLU A 7 28.29 -10.43 9.55
CA GLU A 7 27.58 -10.05 10.77
C GLU A 7 27.13 -8.58 10.73
N GLN A 8 27.99 -7.69 10.22
CA GLN A 8 27.67 -6.27 10.05
C GLN A 8 26.46 -6.07 9.12
N SER A 9 26.38 -6.83 8.02
CA SER A 9 25.25 -6.76 7.10
C SER A 9 23.96 -7.21 7.77
N ILE A 10 24.01 -8.32 8.52
CA ILE A 10 22.85 -8.84 9.27
C ILE A 10 22.37 -7.81 10.29
N GLN A 11 23.28 -7.18 11.04
CA GLN A 11 22.93 -6.16 12.02
C GLN A 11 22.34 -4.91 11.37
N ALA A 12 22.88 -4.47 10.23
CA ALA A 12 22.34 -3.33 9.49
C ALA A 12 20.90 -3.59 9.00
N TRP A 13 20.64 -4.78 8.44
CA TRP A 13 19.30 -5.19 8.04
C TRP A 13 18.34 -5.24 9.23
N ALA A 14 18.75 -5.83 10.35
CA ALA A 14 17.93 -5.89 11.57
C ALA A 14 17.63 -4.50 12.12
N ALA A 15 18.62 -3.59 12.12
CA ALA A 15 18.44 -2.21 12.57
C ALA A 15 17.45 -1.45 11.66
N GLY A 16 17.57 -1.60 10.33
CA GLY A 16 16.64 -1.00 9.38
C GLY A 16 15.20 -1.47 9.56
N LEU A 17 15.00 -2.78 9.72
CA LEU A 17 13.67 -3.36 9.97
C LEU A 17 13.07 -2.89 11.30
N LYS A 18 13.88 -2.82 12.37
CA LYS A 18 13.43 -2.30 13.67
C LYS A 18 13.05 -0.83 13.58
N PHE A 19 13.87 -0.01 12.90
CA PHE A 19 13.58 1.40 12.68
C PHE A 19 12.27 1.58 11.92
N TYR A 20 12.12 0.92 10.77
CA TYR A 20 10.90 1.00 9.96
C TYR A 20 9.66 0.56 10.73
N SER A 21 9.71 -0.59 11.40
CA SER A 21 8.59 -1.12 12.18
C SER A 21 8.19 -0.18 13.32
N SER A 22 9.17 0.35 14.06
CA SER A 22 8.94 1.26 15.18
C SER A 22 8.39 2.61 14.71
N ALA A 23 9.01 3.21 13.69
CA ALA A 23 8.58 4.48 13.13
C ALA A 23 7.17 4.40 12.55
N SER A 24 6.89 3.38 11.74
CA SER A 24 5.55 3.16 11.16
C SER A 24 4.48 3.00 12.25
N SER A 25 4.77 2.19 13.28
CA SER A 25 3.83 1.99 14.40
C SER A 25 3.58 3.26 15.21
N GLN A 26 4.62 4.07 15.44
CA GLN A 26 4.47 5.34 16.15
C GLN A 26 3.66 6.36 15.35
N ILE A 27 3.89 6.46 14.04
CA ILE A 27 3.12 7.36 13.17
C ILE A 27 1.65 6.91 13.12
N GLU A 28 1.38 5.62 12.91
CA GLU A 28 0.00 5.10 12.92
C GLU A 28 -0.69 5.36 14.27
N SER A 29 0.02 5.19 15.39
CA SER A 29 -0.49 5.52 16.74
C SER A 29 -0.80 7.01 16.91
N ALA A 30 0.04 7.89 16.36
CA ALA A 30 -0.19 9.33 16.39
C ALA A 30 -1.40 9.72 15.52
N LEU A 31 -1.50 9.17 14.31
CA LEU A 31 -2.61 9.41 13.39
C LEU A 31 -3.94 8.93 14.00
N ALA A 32 -3.95 7.77 14.65
CA ALA A 32 -5.15 7.22 15.30
C ALA A 32 -5.69 8.08 16.45
N LYS A 33 -4.87 8.97 17.03
CA LYS A 33 -5.29 9.95 18.06
C LYS A 33 -5.88 11.23 17.46
N THR A 34 -5.88 11.33 16.14
CA THR A 34 -6.42 12.47 15.38
C THR A 34 -7.52 11.98 14.44
N ASN A 35 -8.21 12.89 13.76
CA ASN A 35 -9.16 12.52 12.71
C ASN A 35 -8.48 12.33 11.33
N ALA A 36 -7.21 11.91 11.32
CA ALA A 36 -6.44 11.69 10.10
C ALA A 36 -6.59 10.24 9.61
N ILE A 37 -6.35 10.03 8.32
CA ILE A 37 -6.31 8.69 7.72
C ILE A 37 -5.05 7.93 8.14
N SER A 38 -5.13 6.60 8.21
CA SER A 38 -3.95 5.73 8.42
C SER A 38 -2.92 5.88 7.30
N LEU A 39 -1.66 5.53 7.57
CA LEU A 39 -0.64 5.50 6.53
C LEU A 39 -0.99 4.49 5.43
N THR A 40 -1.58 3.35 5.79
CA THR A 40 -2.07 2.37 4.80
C THR A 40 -3.12 2.97 3.86
N TRP A 41 -4.04 3.78 4.39
CA TRP A 41 -5.04 4.46 3.58
C TRP A 41 -4.42 5.51 2.67
N TYR A 42 -3.49 6.29 3.21
CA TYR A 42 -2.74 7.27 2.42
C TYR A 42 -2.01 6.59 1.25
N ASP A 43 -1.30 5.50 1.50
CA ASP A 43 -0.54 4.74 0.49
C ASP A 43 -1.44 4.21 -0.64
N ILE A 44 -2.61 3.64 -0.29
CA ILE A 44 -3.62 3.19 -1.27
C ILE A 44 -4.14 4.38 -2.09
N LEU A 45 -4.55 5.47 -1.42
CA LEU A 45 -5.12 6.64 -2.08
C LEU A 45 -4.11 7.30 -3.01
N TYR A 46 -2.86 7.42 -2.57
CA TYR A 46 -1.76 7.96 -3.36
C TYR A 46 -1.46 7.07 -4.57
N THR A 47 -1.44 5.75 -4.38
CA THR A 47 -1.27 4.78 -5.47
C THR A 47 -2.35 4.95 -6.54
N VAL A 48 -3.62 5.13 -6.15
CA VAL A 48 -4.71 5.37 -7.12
C VAL A 48 -4.60 6.76 -7.75
N TYR A 49 -4.27 7.78 -6.96
CA TYR A 49 -4.17 9.18 -7.38
C TYR A 49 -3.12 9.38 -8.48
N THR A 50 -2.00 8.66 -8.42
CA THR A 50 -0.90 8.75 -9.40
C THR A 50 -1.22 8.07 -10.75
N LYS A 51 -2.29 7.28 -10.85
CA LYS A 51 -2.68 6.63 -12.10
C LYS A 51 -3.44 7.55 -13.04
N SER A 52 -3.32 7.26 -14.34
CA SER A 52 -4.18 7.87 -15.35
C SER A 52 -5.65 7.69 -14.97
N LYS A 53 -6.41 8.79 -15.04
CA LYS A 53 -7.83 8.87 -14.63
C LYS A 53 -8.10 8.56 -13.16
N LYS A 54 -7.08 8.53 -12.29
CA LYS A 54 -7.19 8.21 -10.85
C LYS A 54 -7.89 6.86 -10.60
N ARG A 55 -7.50 5.86 -11.38
CA ARG A 55 -8.09 4.51 -11.37
C ARG A 55 -6.98 3.48 -11.44
N SER A 56 -7.11 2.42 -10.66
CA SER A 56 -6.16 1.31 -10.65
C SER A 56 -6.89 -0.02 -10.49
N ARG A 57 -6.36 -1.10 -11.08
CA ARG A 57 -6.88 -2.45 -10.79
C ARG A 57 -6.42 -2.85 -9.39
N MET A 58 -7.22 -3.65 -8.70
CA MET A 58 -6.87 -4.16 -7.36
C MET A 58 -5.49 -4.85 -7.34
N SER A 59 -5.16 -5.61 -8.38
CA SER A 59 -3.86 -6.26 -8.56
C SER A 59 -2.70 -5.29 -8.68
N ASP A 60 -2.93 -4.12 -9.29
CA ASP A 60 -1.90 -3.11 -9.49
C ASP A 60 -1.66 -2.37 -8.18
N ILE A 61 -2.74 -2.02 -7.46
CA ILE A 61 -2.64 -1.48 -6.10
C ILE A 61 -1.82 -2.43 -5.21
N ALA A 62 -2.13 -3.74 -5.22
CA ALA A 62 -1.41 -4.73 -4.42
C ALA A 62 0.10 -4.83 -4.72
N ARG A 63 0.51 -4.55 -5.96
CA ARG A 63 1.92 -4.56 -6.35
C ARG A 63 2.65 -3.31 -5.88
N GLU A 64 1.99 -2.17 -5.93
CA GLU A 64 2.61 -0.84 -5.83
C GLU A 64 2.61 -0.23 -4.44
N ILE A 65 1.66 -0.62 -3.58
CA ILE A 65 1.66 -0.13 -2.20
C ILE A 65 2.89 -0.59 -1.42
N ILE A 66 3.34 0.28 -0.51
CA ILE A 66 4.58 0.15 0.26
C ILE A 66 4.31 -0.48 1.63
N LEU A 67 3.22 -0.10 2.31
CA LEU A 67 3.09 -0.30 3.75
C LEU A 67 2.38 -1.59 4.16
N SER A 68 1.25 -1.97 3.54
CA SER A 68 0.51 -3.17 3.96
C SER A 68 -0.29 -3.87 2.86
N LYS A 69 0.24 -5.01 2.40
CA LYS A 69 -0.39 -5.86 1.37
C LYS A 69 -1.42 -6.84 1.93
N SER A 70 -1.23 -7.32 3.17
CA SER A 70 -2.10 -8.32 3.79
C SER A 70 -3.50 -7.81 4.14
N ALA A 71 -3.63 -6.51 4.42
CA ALA A 71 -4.91 -5.88 4.77
C ALA A 71 -5.56 -5.11 3.60
N LEU A 72 -4.98 -5.17 2.39
CA LEU A 72 -5.36 -4.30 1.27
C LEU A 72 -6.87 -4.35 0.95
N THR A 73 -7.43 -5.55 0.74
CA THR A 73 -8.84 -5.69 0.33
C THR A 73 -9.78 -5.04 1.35
N ARG A 74 -9.56 -5.31 2.64
CA ARG A 74 -10.33 -4.72 3.73
C ARG A 74 -10.17 -3.20 3.79
N SER A 75 -8.95 -2.69 3.60
CA SER A 75 -8.69 -1.25 3.59
C SER A 75 -9.38 -0.56 2.42
N VAL A 76 -9.33 -1.15 1.22
CA VAL A 76 -10.04 -0.62 0.05
C VAL A 76 -11.56 -0.63 0.27
N ASP A 77 -12.12 -1.70 0.82
CA ASP A 77 -13.56 -1.77 1.08
C ASP A 77 -14.01 -0.70 2.07
N LYS A 78 -13.22 -0.45 3.11
CA LYS A 78 -13.52 0.63 4.06
C LYS A 78 -13.35 2.01 3.42
N LEU A 79 -12.31 2.24 2.61
CA LEU A 79 -12.15 3.47 1.83
C LEU A 79 -13.31 3.73 0.87
N VAL A 80 -13.90 2.68 0.29
CA VAL A 80 -15.11 2.80 -0.53
C VAL A 80 -16.33 3.14 0.31
N THR A 81 -16.47 2.49 1.47
CA THR A 81 -17.59 2.73 2.41
C THR A 81 -17.58 4.17 2.92
N GLU A 82 -16.40 4.71 3.27
CA GLU A 82 -16.22 6.12 3.66
C GLU A 82 -16.24 7.10 2.48
N GLY A 83 -16.39 6.62 1.25
CA GLY A 83 -16.54 7.47 0.05
C GLY A 83 -15.25 8.02 -0.56
N PHE A 84 -14.07 7.64 -0.06
CA PHE A 84 -12.78 8.05 -0.64
C PHE A 84 -12.46 7.34 -1.96
N LEU A 85 -12.99 6.13 -2.16
CA LEU A 85 -12.83 5.35 -3.39
C LEU A 85 -14.19 4.87 -3.92
N LYS A 86 -14.22 4.47 -5.18
CA LYS A 86 -15.37 3.80 -5.79
C LYS A 86 -14.89 2.56 -6.54
N ARG A 87 -15.65 1.47 -6.48
CA ARG A 87 -15.42 0.27 -7.29
C ARG A 87 -16.19 0.40 -8.59
N GLU A 88 -15.52 0.12 -9.70
CA GLU A 88 -16.12 0.04 -11.02
C GLU A 88 -15.84 -1.33 -11.64
N LYS A 89 -16.81 -1.85 -12.40
CA LYS A 89 -16.57 -3.06 -13.20
C LYS A 89 -15.48 -2.74 -14.23
N ALA A 90 -14.53 -3.65 -14.40
CA ALA A 90 -13.54 -3.52 -15.45
C ALA A 90 -14.26 -3.47 -16.81
N LYS A 91 -14.00 -2.42 -17.60
CA LYS A 91 -14.47 -2.39 -18.99
C LYS A 91 -13.75 -3.52 -19.71
N LYS A 92 -14.51 -4.51 -20.22
CA LYS A 92 -13.96 -5.47 -21.19
C LYS A 92 -13.44 -4.64 -22.36
N MET A 93 -12.15 -4.74 -22.62
CA MET A 93 -11.62 -4.29 -23.89
C MET A 93 -12.24 -5.25 -24.91
N LEU A 94 -13.20 -4.77 -25.70
CA LEU A 94 -13.63 -5.51 -26.88
C LEU A 94 -12.39 -5.58 -27.76
N GLU A 95 -11.86 -6.79 -27.92
CA GLU A 95 -10.86 -7.10 -28.93
C GLU A 95 -11.53 -6.85 -30.29
N ASN A 96 -11.42 -5.63 -30.79
CA ASN A 96 -11.59 -5.37 -32.21
C ASN A 96 -10.28 -5.81 -32.88
N LEU A 97 -10.17 -7.11 -33.14
CA LEU A 97 -9.41 -7.61 -34.26
C LEU A 97 -10.42 -7.83 -35.39
N SER A 98 -10.53 -6.80 -36.24
CA SER A 98 -11.02 -6.87 -37.61
C SER A 98 -9.94 -6.31 -38.50
#